data_AF-A0A0S8EER3-F1
#
_entry.id   AF-A0A0S8EER3-F1
#
_cell.length_a   1.000
_cell.length_b   1.000
_cell.length_c   1.000
_cell.angle_alpha   90.00
_cell.angle_beta   90.00
_cell.angle_gamma   90.00
#
_symmetry.space_group_name_H-M   'P 1'
#
loop_
_entity.id
_entity.type
_entity.pdbx_description
1 polymer ?
#
loop_
_entity_poly.entity_id
_entity_poly.type
_entity_poly.pdbx_seq_one_letter_code
_entity_poly.pdbx_strand_id
1 'polypeptide(L)'
;MGLSEKNLETAVNMLNGLAQRQDTIRQLANHLHTGVVWRSVDGQLSVALSEVQRTELEEFINAYLSESEILIASVRAMLRQAQPEGGKP
;
A
#
# COMPACT_ATOMS: atom_id res chain seq x y z
N MET A 1 27.99 5.62 7.54
CA MET A 1 26.78 4.78 7.63
C MET A 1 25.87 5.17 6.49
N GLY A 2 25.47 4.24 5.63
CA GLY A 2 24.57 4.57 4.52
C GLY A 2 24.02 3.30 3.87
N LEU A 3 22.74 3.34 3.49
CA LEU A 3 22.17 2.39 2.54
C LEU A 3 23.02 2.43 1.26
N SER A 4 23.32 1.26 0.69
CA SER A 4 23.96 1.22 -0.63
C SER A 4 23.04 1.85 -1.67
N GLU A 5 23.62 2.42 -2.72
CA GLU A 5 22.87 3.04 -3.84
C GLU A 5 21.84 2.06 -4.42
N LYS A 6 22.23 0.79 -4.60
CA LYS A 6 21.34 -0.29 -5.06
C LYS A 6 20.16 -0.55 -4.11
N ASN A 7 20.40 -0.51 -2.79
CA ASN A 7 19.33 -0.70 -1.80
C ASN A 7 18.37 0.48 -1.79
N LEU A 8 18.89 1.70 -1.95
CA LEU A 8 18.09 2.92 -2.07
C LEU A 8 17.23 2.88 -3.34
N GLU A 9 17.81 2.54 -4.48
CA GLU A 9 17.11 2.41 -5.77
C GLU A 9 15.99 1.36 -5.69
N THR A 10 16.27 0.21 -5.07
CA THR A 10 15.27 -0.83 -4.83
C THR A 10 14.11 -0.32 -3.97
N ALA A 11 14.41 0.37 -2.87
CA ALA A 11 13.37 0.93 -1.99
C ALA A 11 12.54 2.01 -2.68
N VAL A 12 13.16 2.87 -3.50
CA VAL A 12 12.47 3.89 -4.29
C VAL A 12 11.53 3.27 -5.33
N ASN A 13 11.99 2.24 -6.04
CA ASN A 13 11.15 1.54 -7.03
C ASN A 13 9.93 0.89 -6.37
N MET A 14 10.10 0.26 -5.21
CA MET A 14 8.99 -0.32 -4.45
C MET A 14 8.01 0.74 -3.94
N LEU A 15 8.52 1.87 -3.43
CA LEU A 15 7.68 3.01 -3.00
C LEU A 15 6.86 3.58 -4.16
N ASN A 16 7.47 3.73 -5.33
CA ASN A 16 6.77 4.22 -6.52
C ASN A 16 5.66 3.26 -6.96
N GLY A 17 5.91 1.94 -6.92
CA GLY A 17 4.89 0.94 -7.19
C GLY A 17 3.70 1.01 -6.22
N LEU A 18 3.98 1.17 -4.93
CA LEU A 18 2.94 1.35 -3.90
C LEU A 18 2.14 2.64 -4.10
N ALA A 19 2.80 3.75 -4.42
CA ALA A 19 2.12 5.02 -4.69
C ALA A 19 1.17 4.91 -5.89
N GLN A 20 1.58 4.20 -6.95
CA GLN A 20 0.73 3.94 -8.10
C GLN A 20 -0.51 3.11 -7.72
N ARG A 21 -0.35 2.06 -6.91
CA ARG A 21 -1.49 1.25 -6.43
C ARG A 21 -2.42 2.04 -5.53
N GLN A 22 -1.88 2.87 -4.64
CA GLN A 22 -2.68 3.76 -3.80
C GLN A 22 -3.53 4.71 -4.67
N ASP A 23 -2.97 5.22 -5.76
CA ASP A 23 -3.71 6.07 -6.69
C ASP A 23 -4.82 5.29 -7.41
N THR A 24 -4.55 4.06 -7.85
CA THR A 24 -5.58 3.17 -8.42
C THR A 24 -6.73 2.92 -7.45
N ILE A 25 -6.43 2.60 -6.18
CA ILE A 25 -7.45 2.42 -5.13
C ILE A 25 -8.27 3.70 -4.95
N ARG A 26 -7.62 4.87 -4.93
CA ARG A 26 -8.29 6.17 -4.82
C ARG A 26 -9.21 6.44 -6.01
N GLN A 27 -8.76 6.15 -7.23
CA GLN A 27 -9.56 6.31 -8.44
C GLN A 27 -10.77 5.37 -8.44
N LEU A 28 -10.58 4.10 -8.07
CA LEU A 28 -11.67 3.14 -7.92
C LEU A 28 -12.68 3.62 -6.87
N ALA A 29 -12.23 4.01 -5.67
CA ALA A 29 -13.10 4.53 -4.62
C ALA A 29 -13.89 5.78 -5.07
N ASN A 30 -13.25 6.70 -5.81
CA ASN A 30 -13.91 7.89 -6.35
C ASN A 30 -14.95 7.54 -7.43
N HIS A 31 -14.65 6.59 -8.31
CA HIS A 31 -15.60 6.11 -9.32
C HIS A 31 -16.84 5.50 -8.65
N LEU A 32 -16.63 4.70 -7.61
CA LEU A 32 -17.70 4.09 -6.83
C LEU A 32 -18.51 5.14 -6.05
N HIS A 33 -17.87 6.19 -5.54
CA HIS A 33 -18.56 7.30 -4.85
C HIS A 33 -19.50 8.09 -5.77
N THR A 34 -19.15 8.25 -7.05
CA THR A 34 -19.99 8.97 -8.02
C THR A 34 -21.28 8.21 -8.39
N GLY A 35 -21.38 6.93 -8.04
CA GLY A 35 -22.45 6.01 -8.42
C GLY A 35 -23.60 5.84 -7.42
N VAL A 36 -24.05 6.90 -6.75
CA VAL A 36 -25.17 6.91 -5.78
C VAL A 36 -24.76 6.53 -4.34
N VAL A 37 -24.45 7.56 -3.54
CA VAL A 37 -24.40 7.45 -2.08
C VAL A 37 -25.84 7.41 -1.55
N TRP A 38 -26.32 6.22 -1.17
CA TRP A 38 -27.50 6.13 -0.30
C TRP A 38 -27.03 6.31 1.14
N ARG A 39 -27.49 7.37 1.79
CA ARG A 39 -27.41 7.43 3.26
C ARG A 39 -28.40 6.40 3.79
N SER A 40 -27.92 5.41 4.54
CA SER A 40 -28.81 4.54 5.30
C SER A 40 -29.56 5.38 6.33
N VAL A 41 -30.72 4.88 6.78
CA VAL A 41 -31.56 5.53 7.80
C VAL A 41 -30.79 5.74 9.12
N ASP A 42 -29.73 4.95 9.33
CA ASP A 42 -28.86 4.96 10.51
C ASP A 42 -27.64 5.88 10.36
N GLY A 43 -27.55 6.64 9.26
CA GLY A 43 -26.45 7.56 8.98
C GLY A 43 -25.17 6.89 8.48
N GLN A 44 -25.21 5.59 8.17
CA GLN A 44 -24.10 4.91 7.52
C GLN A 44 -24.05 5.27 6.03
N LEU A 45 -22.86 5.60 5.55
CA LEU A 45 -22.59 5.85 4.15
C LEU A 45 -22.47 4.48 3.45
N SER A 46 -23.53 4.06 2.77
CA SER A 46 -23.52 2.82 2.01
C SER A 46 -23.33 3.14 0.54
N VAL A 47 -22.20 2.72 -0.02
CA VAL A 47 -21.98 2.73 -1.47
C VAL A 47 -22.56 1.43 -2.01
N ALA A 48 -23.49 1.53 -2.97
CA ALA A 48 -24.04 0.35 -3.64
C ALA A 48 -23.00 -0.22 -4.61
N LEU A 49 -22.01 -0.93 -4.08
CA LEU A 49 -21.06 -1.69 -4.89
C LEU A 49 -21.76 -2.95 -5.42
N SER A 50 -21.59 -3.23 -6.72
CA SER A 50 -21.85 -4.59 -7.20
C SER A 50 -20.89 -5.57 -6.53
N GLU A 51 -21.26 -6.85 -6.47
CA GLU A 51 -20.40 -7.90 -5.93
C GLU A 51 -19.03 -7.93 -6.64
N VAL A 52 -19.02 -7.73 -7.95
CA VAL A 52 -17.80 -7.66 -8.76
C VAL A 52 -16.93 -6.47 -8.35
N GLN A 53 -17.51 -5.27 -8.23
CA GLN A 53 -16.79 -4.05 -7.84
C GLN A 53 -16.22 -4.16 -6.42
N ARG A 54 -16.96 -4.80 -5.52
CA ARG A 54 -16.49 -5.07 -4.17
C ARG A 54 -15.28 -6.00 -4.17
N THR A 55 -15.37 -7.12 -4.89
CA THR A 55 -14.28 -8.09 -5.00
C THR A 55 -13.03 -7.45 -5.60
N GLU A 56 -13.17 -6.69 -6.69
CA GLU A 56 -12.03 -5.97 -7.28
C GLU A 56 -11.38 -5.00 -6.29
N LEU A 57 -12.18 -4.21 -5.56
CA LEU A 57 -11.65 -3.28 -4.56
C LEU A 57 -10.93 -4.01 -3.42
N GLU A 58 -11.49 -5.12 -2.93
CA GLU A 58 -10.87 -5.96 -1.91
C GLU A 58 -9.54 -6.54 -2.40
N GLU A 59 -9.46 -7.01 -3.66
CA GLU A 59 -8.23 -7.51 -4.27
C GLU A 59 -7.15 -6.41 -4.37
N PHE A 60 -7.50 -5.22 -4.85
CA PHE A 60 -6.55 -4.11 -4.94
C PHE A 60 -6.03 -3.67 -3.58
N ILE A 61 -6.90 -3.57 -2.57
CA ILE A 61 -6.51 -3.23 -1.20
C ILE A 61 -5.60 -4.30 -0.61
N ASN A 62 -5.94 -5.58 -0.76
CA ASN A 62 -5.11 -6.67 -0.25
C ASN A 62 -3.73 -6.71 -0.92
N ALA A 63 -3.66 -6.46 -2.23
CA ALA A 63 -2.38 -6.36 -2.95
C ALA A 63 -1.53 -5.20 -2.41
N TYR A 64 -2.14 -4.02 -2.18
CA TYR A 64 -1.46 -2.87 -1.61
C TYR A 64 -0.90 -3.14 -0.20
N LEU A 65 -1.70 -3.80 0.66
CA LEU A 65 -1.26 -4.16 2.02
C LEU A 65 -0.09 -5.14 1.99
N SER A 66 -0.21 -6.21 1.18
CA SER A 66 0.85 -7.22 1.01
C SER A 66 2.16 -6.59 0.53
N GLU A 67 2.11 -5.74 -0.49
CA GLU A 67 3.31 -5.05 -0.98
C GLU A 67 3.91 -4.07 0.04
N SER A 68 3.05 -3.42 0.84
CA SER A 68 3.50 -2.54 1.92
C SER A 68 4.27 -3.32 2.98
N GLU A 69 3.80 -4.52 3.34
CA GLU A 69 4.49 -5.41 4.28
C GLU A 69 5.85 -5.86 3.73
N ILE A 70 5.91 -6.22 2.45
CA ILE A 70 7.17 -6.61 1.77
C ILE A 70 8.17 -5.44 1.77
N LEU A 71 7.72 -4.21 1.52
CA LEU A 71 8.56 -3.02 1.59
C LEU A 71 9.09 -2.80 3.01
N ILE A 72 8.22 -2.84 4.01
CA ILE A 72 8.61 -2.65 5.41
C ILE A 72 9.64 -3.71 5.82
N ALA A 73 9.41 -4.98 5.46
CA ALA A 73 10.34 -6.08 5.73
C ALA A 73 11.69 -5.85 5.03
N SER A 74 11.67 -5.44 3.77
CA SER A 74 12.86 -5.17 2.96
C SER A 74 13.69 -4.01 3.54
N VAL A 75 13.06 -2.88 3.89
CA VAL A 75 13.74 -1.74 4.51
C VAL A 75 14.35 -2.13 5.86
N ARG A 76 13.61 -2.88 6.70
CA ARG A 76 14.13 -3.38 7.98
C ARG A 76 15.31 -4.34 7.80
N ALA A 77 15.32 -5.15 6.75
CA ALA A 77 16.44 -6.04 6.44
C ALA A 77 17.67 -5.25 5.99
N MET A 78 17.49 -4.26 5.10
CA MET A 78 18.56 -3.39 4.62
C MET A 78 19.20 -2.57 5.76
N LEU A 79 18.39 -2.04 6.68
CA LEU A 79 18.88 -1.31 7.84
C LEU A 79 19.68 -2.19 8.81
N ARG A 80 19.28 -3.46 8.99
CA ARG A 80 20.02 -4.43 9.79
C ARG A 80 21.38 -4.77 9.17
N GLN A 81 21.45 -4.94 7.84
CA GLN A 81 22.71 -5.17 7.14
C GLN A 81 23.66 -3.96 7.19
N ALA A 82 23.12 -2.75 7.31
CA ALA A 82 23.90 -1.53 7.46
C ALA A 82 24.47 -1.33 8.89
N GLN A 83 24.05 -2.13 9.87
CA GLN A 83 24.65 -2.16 11.20
C GLN A 83 25.77 -3.21 11.22
N PRO A 84 27.05 -2.82 11.40
CA PRO A 84 28.12 -3.80 11.56
C PRO A 84 27.92 -4.55 12.88
N GLU A 85 27.85 -5.88 12.84
CA GLU A 85 27.99 -6.70 14.03
C GLU A 85 29.41 -6.50 14.58
N GLY A 86 29.52 -5.99 15.82
CA GLY A 86 30.79 -5.98 16.55
C GLY A 86 31.45 -4.61 16.76
N GLY A 87 30.72 -3.67 17.36
CA GLY A 87 31.34 -2.73 18.29
C GLY A 87 31.57 -3.42 19.63
N LYS A 88 32.67 -4.15 19.80
CA LYS A 88 33.18 -4.52 21.12
C LYS A 88 34.55 -3.86 21.31
N PRO A 89 34.80 -3.22 22.48
CA PRO A 89 36.07 -2.60 22.81
C PRO A 89 37.19 -3.63 22.94
#